data_AF-M1A2K7-F1
#
_entry.id   AF-M1A2K7-F1
#
_cell.length_a   1.000
_cell.length_b   1.000
_cell.length_c   1.000
_cell.angle_alpha   90.00
_cell.angle_beta   90.00
_cell.angle_gamma   90.00
#
_symmetry.space_group_name_H-M   'P 1'
#
loop_
_entity.id
_entity.type
_entity.pdbx_description
1 polymer ?
#
loop_
_entity_poly.entity_id
_entity_poly.type
_entity_poly.pdbx_seq_one_letter_code
_entity_poly.pdbx_strand_id
1 'polypeptide(L)'
;MVSMRPIPLGPMMDKLSLTPEKYGASRRFYIQTLDDHALSPDVQEKLVRVNPPEGVFKIKGSDHSPFFSKPQSLHKILVEIAQIP
;
A
#
# COMPACT_ATOMS: atom_id res chain seq x y z
N MET A 1 -18.95 19.41 22.73
CA MET A 1 -19.76 19.13 21.54
C MET A 1 -18.84 19.23 20.34
N VAL A 2 -18.52 18.12 19.66
CA VAL A 2 -17.57 18.13 18.52
C VAL A 2 -18.29 18.73 17.32
N SER A 3 -17.73 19.78 16.71
CA SER A 3 -18.26 20.40 15.49
C SER A 3 -18.14 19.40 14.34
N MET A 4 -19.26 18.89 13.85
CA MET A 4 -19.31 17.99 12.69
C MET A 4 -19.16 18.82 11.42
N ARG A 5 -17.91 19.11 11.03
CA ARG A 5 -17.63 19.66 9.70
C ARG A 5 -17.77 18.56 8.65
N PRO A 6 -18.23 18.87 7.43
CA PRO A 6 -18.30 17.88 6.35
C PRO A 6 -16.94 17.22 6.13
N ILE A 7 -16.91 15.89 6.06
CA ILE A 7 -15.70 15.16 5.69
C ILE A 7 -15.47 15.41 4.19
N PRO A 8 -14.28 15.90 3.78
CA PRO A 8 -14.01 16.19 2.38
C PRO A 8 -13.78 14.90 1.58
N LEU A 9 -14.85 14.13 1.35
CA LEU A 9 -14.81 12.87 0.62
C LEU A 9 -14.73 13.07 -0.91
N GLY A 10 -15.10 14.24 -1.43
CA GLY A 10 -15.09 14.55 -2.86
C GLY A 10 -13.76 14.16 -3.54
N PRO A 11 -12.61 14.67 -3.07
CA PRO A 11 -11.31 14.31 -3.62
C PRO A 11 -10.97 12.81 -3.56
N MET A 12 -11.52 12.05 -2.61
CA MET A 12 -11.30 10.60 -2.53
C MET A 12 -12.10 9.82 -3.58
N MET A 13 -13.23 10.37 -4.03
CA MET A 13 -14.13 9.75 -5.01
C MET A 13 -13.82 10.16 -6.45
N ASP A 14 -12.93 11.12 -6.65
CA ASP A 14 -12.56 11.60 -7.98
C ASP A 14 -11.88 10.50 -8.80
N LYS A 15 -12.25 10.44 -10.09
CA LYS A 15 -11.69 9.46 -11.02
C LYS A 15 -10.22 9.80 -11.29
N LEU A 16 -9.34 8.85 -11.02
CA LEU A 16 -7.91 8.97 -11.35
C LEU A 16 -7.67 8.77 -12.85
N SER A 17 -6.91 9.70 -13.45
CA SER A 17 -6.44 9.63 -14.83
C SER A 17 -4.96 9.21 -14.84
N LEU A 18 -4.72 7.90 -14.86
CA LEU A 18 -3.38 7.31 -14.86
C LEU A 18 -2.93 7.04 -16.30
N THR A 19 -1.64 7.24 -16.59
CA THR A 19 -1.06 6.94 -17.91
C THR A 19 0.19 6.06 -17.81
N PRO A 20 0.50 5.26 -18.84
CA PRO A 20 1.73 4.46 -18.88
C PRO A 20 3.00 5.31 -18.75
N GLU A 21 3.04 6.49 -19.36
CA GLU A 21 4.24 7.35 -19.44
C GLU A 21 4.56 8.02 -18.10
N LYS A 22 3.58 8.14 -17.20
CA LYS A 22 3.73 8.76 -15.87
C LYS A 22 3.67 7.70 -14.77
N TYR A 23 2.49 7.16 -14.53
CA TYR A 23 2.25 6.17 -13.49
C TYR A 23 2.91 4.82 -13.82
N GLY A 24 2.84 4.40 -15.08
CA GLY A 24 3.42 3.13 -15.53
C GLY A 24 4.95 3.13 -15.54
N ALA A 25 5.58 4.28 -15.73
CA ALA A 25 7.03 4.43 -15.82
C ALA A 25 7.76 4.29 -14.48
N SER A 26 7.06 4.50 -13.36
CA SER A 26 7.67 4.34 -12.03
C SER A 26 7.69 2.88 -11.62
N ARG A 27 8.82 2.42 -11.09
CA ARG A 27 8.95 1.11 -10.45
C ARG A 27 8.05 1.07 -9.21
N ARG A 28 7.26 0.01 -9.08
CA ARG A 28 6.31 -0.16 -7.98
C ARG A 28 6.58 -1.46 -7.26
N PHE A 29 6.59 -1.40 -5.94
CA PHE A 29 6.68 -2.56 -5.07
C PHE A 29 5.53 -2.51 -4.08
N TYR A 30 4.97 -3.66 -3.73
CA TYR A 30 3.87 -3.75 -2.79
C TYR A 30 4.32 -4.54 -1.55
N ILE A 31 4.03 -4.02 -0.35
CA ILE A 31 4.32 -4.71 0.92
C ILE A 31 2.99 -5.11 1.54
N GLN A 32 2.70 -6.40 1.58
CA GLN A 32 1.49 -6.94 2.17
C GLN A 32 1.65 -7.14 3.67
N THR A 33 0.62 -6.76 4.42
CA THR A 33 0.50 -6.90 5.87
C THR A 33 -0.55 -7.97 6.17
N LEU A 34 -0.14 -9.12 6.71
CA LEU A 34 -1.00 -10.31 6.70
C LEU A 34 -2.01 -10.38 7.86
N ASP A 35 -1.86 -9.55 8.88
CA ASP A 35 -2.77 -9.46 10.03
C ASP A 35 -3.55 -8.12 9.98
N ASP A 36 -3.73 -7.60 8.77
CA ASP A 36 -4.43 -6.36 8.50
C ASP A 36 -5.96 -6.55 8.53
N HIS A 37 -6.60 -5.89 9.49
CA HIS A 37 -8.05 -5.89 9.67
C HIS A 37 -8.76 -4.72 8.98
N ALA A 38 -8.03 -3.73 8.47
CA ALA A 38 -8.59 -2.63 7.68
C ALA A 38 -8.63 -2.98 6.18
N LEU A 39 -7.62 -3.70 5.70
CA LEU A 39 -7.52 -4.18 4.33
C LEU A 39 -7.08 -5.64 4.33
N SER A 40 -8.04 -6.57 4.22
CA SER A 40 -7.75 -8.00 4.35
C SER A 40 -6.74 -8.52 3.31
N PRO A 41 -5.99 -9.58 3.61
CA PRO A 41 -5.01 -10.15 2.69
C PRO A 41 -5.58 -10.48 1.30
N ASP A 42 -6.80 -11.02 1.22
CA ASP A 42 -7.46 -11.33 -0.05
C ASP A 42 -7.73 -10.07 -0.90
N VAL A 43 -8.07 -8.96 -0.25
CA VAL A 43 -8.26 -7.68 -0.95
C VAL A 43 -6.92 -7.15 -1.43
N GLN A 44 -5.86 -7.26 -0.63
CA GLN A 44 -4.50 -6.89 -1.05
C GLN A 44 -4.04 -7.72 -2.26
N GLU A 45 -4.28 -9.04 -2.26
CA GLU A 45 -3.96 -9.92 -3.40
C GLU A 45 -4.74 -9.54 -4.66
N LYS A 46 -6.02 -9.20 -4.51
CA LYS A 46 -6.82 -8.68 -5.62
C LYS A 46 -6.20 -7.41 -6.19
N LEU A 47 -5.80 -6.44 -5.35
CA LEU A 47 -5.19 -5.18 -5.79
C LEU A 47 -3.88 -5.41 -6.55
N VAL A 48 -3.03 -6.31 -6.06
CA VAL A 48 -1.80 -6.72 -6.74
C VAL A 48 -2.12 -7.32 -8.11
N ARG A 49 -3.16 -8.15 -8.22
CA ARG A 49 -3.54 -8.79 -9.48
C ARG A 49 -4.08 -7.80 -10.52
N VAL A 50 -4.94 -6.84 -10.12
CA VAL A 50 -5.49 -5.85 -11.06
C VAL A 50 -4.49 -4.76 -11.45
N ASN A 51 -3.45 -4.53 -10.66
CA ASN A 51 -2.45 -3.50 -10.90
C ASN A 51 -1.05 -4.02 -10.52
N PRO A 52 -0.46 -4.90 -11.35
CA PRO A 52 0.77 -5.61 -11.00
C PRO A 52 1.93 -4.67 -10.68
N PRO A 53 2.57 -4.81 -9.50
CA PRO A 53 3.85 -4.20 -9.20
C PRO A 53 5.00 -5.03 -9.80
N GLU A 54 6.20 -4.47 -9.75
CA GLU A 54 7.45 -5.17 -10.10
C GLU A 54 7.78 -6.27 -9.08
N GLY A 55 7.47 -6.05 -7.80
CA GLY A 55 7.68 -7.03 -6.74
C GLY A 55 6.68 -6.91 -5.59
N VAL A 56 6.48 -8.02 -4.88
CA VAL A 56 5.58 -8.12 -3.73
C VAL A 56 6.32 -8.74 -2.54
N PHE A 57 6.28 -8.07 -1.41
CA PHE A 57 6.83 -8.51 -0.14
C PHE A 57 5.72 -8.77 0.86
N LYS A 58 5.95 -9.62 1.86
CA LYS A 58 4.95 -10.00 2.87
C LYS A 58 5.52 -9.85 4.27
N ILE A 59 4.77 -9.21 5.17
CA ILE A 59 5.09 -9.12 6.60
C ILE A 59 4.02 -9.89 7.39
N LYS A 60 4.41 -11.05 7.92
CA LYS A 60 3.57 -11.86 8.83
C LYS A 60 3.43 -11.16 10.18
N GLY A 61 2.23 -11.19 10.77
CA GLY A 61 2.00 -10.57 12.08
C GLY A 61 1.94 -9.05 12.06
N SER A 62 1.93 -8.42 10.88
CA SER A 62 1.80 -6.97 10.76
C SER A 62 0.34 -6.60 10.62
N ASP A 63 -0.09 -5.62 11.42
CA ASP A 63 -1.36 -4.92 11.20
C ASP A 63 -1.25 -3.96 10.01
N HIS A 64 -2.30 -3.14 9.82
CA HIS A 64 -2.38 -2.12 8.77
C HIS A 64 -1.24 -1.08 8.78
N SER A 65 -0.58 -0.90 9.93
CA SER A 65 0.46 0.10 10.15
C SER A 65 1.80 -0.59 10.46
N PRO A 66 2.50 -1.13 9.44
CA PRO A 66 3.73 -1.90 9.64
C PRO A 66 4.85 -1.08 10.29
N PHE A 67 4.79 0.24 10.18
CA PHE A 67 5.71 1.17 10.86
C PHE A 67 5.51 1.22 12.38
N PHE A 68 4.36 0.76 12.89
CA PHE A 68 4.12 0.57 14.32
C PHE A 68 4.25 -0.91 14.73
N SER A 69 3.60 -1.82 14.02
CA SER A 69 3.52 -3.23 14.44
C SER A 69 4.77 -4.06 14.10
N LYS A 70 5.45 -3.76 12.99
CA LYS A 70 6.63 -4.50 12.50
C LYS A 70 7.73 -3.59 11.90
N PRO A 71 8.21 -2.55 12.62
CA PRO A 71 9.08 -1.53 12.04
C PRO A 71 10.41 -2.08 11.51
N GLN A 72 11.01 -3.08 12.16
CA GLN A 72 12.27 -3.68 11.70
C GLN A 72 12.09 -4.50 10.42
N SER A 73 10.98 -5.24 10.29
CA SER A 73 10.66 -5.98 9.08
C SER A 73 10.40 -5.03 7.91
N LEU A 74 9.66 -3.95 8.16
CA LEU A 74 9.43 -2.90 7.17
C LEU A 74 10.75 -2.26 6.73
N HIS A 75 11.59 -1.85 7.67
CA HIS A 75 12.91 -1.26 7.38
C HIS A 75 13.77 -2.18 6.50
N LYS A 76 13.86 -3.46 6.85
CA LYS A 76 14.63 -4.44 6.08
C LYS A 76 14.14 -4.52 4.63
N ILE A 77 12.83 -4.61 4.42
CA ILE A 77 12.24 -4.68 3.07
C ILE A 77 12.51 -3.38 2.28
N LEU A 78 12.39 -2.21 2.92
CA LEU A 78 12.67 -0.95 2.24
C LEU A 78 14.13 -0.82 1.80
N VAL A 79 15.07 -1.26 2.66
CA VAL A 79 16.50 -1.32 2.30
C VAL A 79 16.74 -2.31 1.16
N GLU A 80 16.09 -3.47 1.19
CA GLU A 80 16.18 -4.46 0.11
C GLU A 80 15.70 -3.89 -1.22
N ILE A 81 14.53 -3.24 -1.25
CA ILE A 81 13.98 -2.58 -2.44
C ILE A 81 14.95 -1.51 -2.98
N ALA A 82 15.56 -0.72 -2.10
CA ALA A 82 16.50 0.33 -2.48
C ALA A 82 17.79 -0.19 -3.14
N GLN A 83 18.10 -1.48 -2.98
CA GLN A 83 19.26 -2.14 -3.59
C GLN A 83 18.92 -2.91 -4.88
N ILE A 84 17.64 -2.96 -5.29
CA ILE A 84 17.26 -3.64 -6.53
C ILE A 84 17.72 -2.77 -7.71
N PRO A 85 18.56 -3.29 -8.62
CA PRO A 85 19.07 -2.54 -9.77
C PRO A 85 17.95 -2.04 -10.68
#